data_AF-A0A925IYX6-F1
#
_entry.id   AF-A0A925IYX6-F1
#
_cell.length_a   1.000
_cell.length_b   1.000
_cell.length_c   1.000
_cell.angle_alpha   90.00
_cell.angle_beta   90.00
_cell.angle_gamma   90.00
#
_symmetry.space_group_name_H-M   'P 1'
#
loop_
_entity.id
_entity.type
_entity.pdbx_description
1 polymer ?
#
loop_
_entity_poly.entity_id
_entity_poly.type
_entity_poly.pdbx_seq_one_letter_code
_entity_poly.pdbx_strand_id
1 'polypeptide(L)' 'AYKGGDLGWFIRGAMLPQLDEAIAAHKKGDLFKVWTPAGLHVVTITDNPKKDHGFALLLRVFL' A
#
# COMPACT_ATOMS: atom_id res chain seq x y z
N ALA A 1 13.80 17.67 -1.16
CA ALA A 1 12.68 18.09 -0.29
C ALA A 1 12.17 16.86 0.46
N TYR A 2 12.27 16.86 1.78
CA TYR A 2 11.73 15.78 2.63
C TYR A 2 10.21 15.86 2.48
N LYS A 3 9.58 14.95 1.73
CA LYS A 3 8.13 14.99 1.44
C LYS A 3 7.23 14.73 2.66
N GLY A 4 7.70 15.00 3.88
CA GLY A 4 6.91 14.86 5.11
C GLY A 4 6.39 13.45 5.40
N GLY A 5 6.93 12.41 4.74
CA GLY A 5 6.39 11.04 4.82
C GLY A 5 5.33 10.71 3.77
N ASP A 6 5.09 11.57 2.78
CA ASP A 6 4.22 11.26 1.65
C ASP A 6 4.86 10.21 0.73
N LEU A 7 4.22 9.04 0.68
CA LEU A 7 4.62 7.90 -0.14
C LEU A 7 4.07 7.98 -1.57
N GLY A 8 3.13 8.91 -1.84
CA GLY A 8 2.42 8.98 -3.10
C GLY A 8 1.51 7.77 -3.37
N TRP A 9 1.10 7.61 -4.62
CA TRP A 9 0.28 6.48 -5.06
C TRP A 9 1.16 5.28 -5.36
N PHE A 10 0.84 4.14 -4.76
CA PHE A 10 1.51 2.87 -5.01
C PHE A 10 0.49 1.74 -5.21
N ILE A 11 0.94 0.67 -5.85
CA ILE A 11 0.15 -0.54 -6.06
C ILE A 11 0.20 -1.44 -4.82
N ARG A 12 -0.90 -2.13 -4.53
CA ARG A 12 -0.92 -3.20 -3.53
C ARG A 12 0.12 -4.26 -3.87
N GLY A 13 0.87 -4.71 -2.87
CA GLY A 13 1.99 -5.64 -3.01
C GLY A 13 3.36 -4.98 -3.19
N ALA A 14 3.41 -3.66 -3.37
CA ALA A 14 4.69 -2.93 -3.41
C ALA A 14 5.28 -2.69 -2.01
N MET A 15 4.46 -2.80 -0.96
CA MET A 15 4.83 -2.56 0.43
C MET A 15 4.93 -3.87 1.22
N LEU A 16 5.39 -3.77 2.47
CA LEU A 16 5.41 -4.91 3.40
C LEU A 16 3.99 -5.49 3.56
N PRO A 17 3.82 -6.82 3.62
CA PRO A 17 2.50 -7.46 3.71
C PRO A 17 1.64 -6.93 4.87
N GLN A 18 2.27 -6.69 6.03
CA GLN A 18 1.60 -6.15 7.22
C GLN A 18 1.01 -4.75 6.98
N LEU A 19 1.73 -3.92 6.22
CA LEU A 19 1.28 -2.58 5.88
C LEU A 19 0.14 -2.63 4.86
N ASP A 20 0.25 -3.48 3.85
CA ASP A 20 -0.80 -3.66 2.85
C ASP A 20 -2.11 -4.18 3.46
N GLU A 21 -2.03 -5.13 4.40
CA GLU A 21 -3.19 -5.64 5.14
C GLU A 21 -3.83 -4.56 6.00
N ALA A 22 -3.02 -3.76 6.71
CA ALA A 22 -3.54 -2.66 7.51
C ALA A 22 -4.23 -1.60 6.64
N ILE A 23 -3.61 -1.20 5.51
CA ILE A 23 -4.24 -0.28 4.56
C ILE A 23 -5.55 -0.86 4.00
N ALA A 24 -5.62 -2.18 3.79
CA ALA A 24 -6.84 -2.85 3.34
C ALA A 24 -7.99 -2.81 4.36
N ALA A 25 -7.64 -2.83 5.66
CA ALA A 25 -8.60 -2.81 6.76
C ALA A 25 -9.10 -1.40 7.10
N HIS A 26 -8.35 -0.37 6.72
CA HIS A 26 -8.65 1.03 7.02
C HIS A 26 -9.29 1.76 5.82
N LYS A 27 -9.92 2.89 6.11
CA LYS A 27 -10.63 3.72 5.12
C LYS A 27 -9.95 5.07 4.93
N LYS A 28 -10.33 5.79 3.87
CA LYS A 28 -9.91 7.17 3.66
C LYS A 28 -10.16 8.02 4.91
N GLY A 29 -9.13 8.75 5.34
CA GLY A 29 -9.14 9.59 6.53
C GLY A 29 -8.69 8.89 7.80
N ASP A 30 -8.54 7.56 7.80
CA ASP A 30 -8.07 6.85 8.99
C ASP A 30 -6.58 7.06 9.20
N LEU A 31 -6.22 7.32 10.47
CA LEU A 31 -4.86 7.35 10.99
C LEU A 31 -4.66 6.11 11.87
N PHE A 32 -3.70 5.27 11.52
CA PHE A 32 -3.41 4.04 12.26
C PHE A 32 -1.91 3.79 12.40
N LYS A 33 -1.58 2.83 13.25
CA LYS A 33 -0.20 2.45 13.56
C LYS A 33 0.02 0.99 13.17
N VAL A 34 1.13 0.71 12.51
CA VAL A 34 1.54 -0.64 12.10
C VAL A 34 2.93 -0.92 12.63
N TRP A 35 3.08 -2.05 13.32
CA TRP A 35 4.39 -2.56 13.68
C TRP A 35 4.90 -3.46 12.57
N THR A 36 6.09 -3.15 12.06
CA THR A 36 6.82 -3.98 11.10
C THR A 36 8.20 -4.32 11.67
N PRO A 37 8.96 -5.26 11.07
CA PRO A 37 10.34 -5.51 11.46
C PRO A 37 11.26 -4.28 11.35
N ALA A 38 10.89 -3.29 10.52
CA ALA A 38 11.63 -2.04 10.39
C ALA A 38 11.30 -1.02 11.51
N GLY A 39 10.25 -1.28 12.30
CA GLY A 39 9.83 -0.45 13.42
C GLY A 39 8.34 -0.07 13.36
N LEU A 40 7.99 0.99 14.07
CA LEU A 40 6.63 1.50 14.14
C LEU A 40 6.38 2.51 13.01
N HIS A 41 5.35 2.24 12.21
CA HIS A 41 4.88 3.14 11.16
C HIS A 41 3.55 3.76 11.57
N VAL A 42 3.42 5.07 11.40
CA VAL A 42 2.14 5.78 11.53
C VAL A 42 1.69 6.15 10.12
N VAL A 43 0.48 5.73 9.75
CA VAL A 43 0.00 5.74 8.37
C VAL A 43 -1.35 6.44 8.34
N THR A 44 -1.52 7.33 7.36
CA THR A 44 -2.78 8.03 7.09
C THR A 44 -3.23 7.72 5.67
N ILE A 45 -4.48 7.33 5.50
CA ILE A 45 -5.05 7.12 4.16
C ILE A 45 -5.57 8.47 3.64
N THR A 46 -4.81 9.09 2.75
CA THR A 46 -5.17 10.39 2.15
C THR A 46 -6.29 10.25 1.12
N ASP A 47 -6.39 9.09 0.44
CA ASP A 47 -7.44 8.85 -0.55
C ASP A 47 -7.82 7.36 -0.66
N ASN A 48 -8.99 7.10 -1.26
CA ASN A 48 -9.54 5.75 -1.30
C ASN A 48 -8.78 4.87 -2.32
N PRO A 49 -8.34 3.66 -1.94
CA PRO A 49 -7.65 2.77 -2.86
C PRO A 49 -8.57 2.43 -4.04
N LYS A 50 -8.10 2.73 -5.26
CA LYS A 50 -8.80 2.40 -6.49
C LYS A 50 -8.37 1.01 -6.94
N LYS A 51 -9.32 0.09 -7.01
CA LYS A 51 -9.07 -1.28 -7.47
C LYS A 51 -9.18 -1.30 -8.99
N ASP A 52 -8.13 -0.85 -9.68
CA ASP A 52 -8.07 -0.98 -11.13
C ASP A 52 -7.77 -2.45 -11.50
N HIS A 53 -8.56 -3.02 -12.39
CA HIS A 53 -8.34 -4.36 -12.94
C HIS A 53 -7.15 -4.32 -13.90
N GLY A 54 -5.94 -4.32 -13.35
CA GLY A 54 -4.73 -4.50 -14.13
C GLY A 54 -4.71 -5.93 -14.68
N PHE A 55 -5.01 -6.10 -15.97
CA PHE A 55 -4.68 -7.33 -16.70
C PHE A 55 -3.15 -7.48 -16.66
N ALA A 56 -2.64 -8.21 -15.67
CA ALA A 56 -1.29 -8.76 -15.73
C ALA A 56 -1.32 -9.83 -16.82
N LEU A 57 -1.05 -9.42 -18.06
CA LEU A 57 -0.79 -10.31 -19.18
C LEU A 57 0.55 -11.01 -18.89
N LEU A 58 0.52 -11.93 -17.94
CA LEU A 58 1.63 -12.80 -17.58
C LEU A 58 1.73 -13.78 -18.74
N LEU A 59 2.50 -13.35 -19.74
CA LEU A 59 2.90 -14.11 -20.92
C LEU A 59 3.63 -15.36 -20.42
N ARG A 60 2.89 -16.39 -20.02
CA ARG A 60 3.42 -17.75 -19.90
C ARG A 60 3.66 -18.23 -21.32
N VAL A 61 4.83 -17.88 -21.86
CA VAL A 61 5.46 -18.70 -22.88
C VAL A 61 5.72 -20.03 -22.18
N PHE A 62 4.81 -20.97 -22.36
CA PHE A 62 5.12 -22.38 -22.23
C PHE A 62 6.13 -22.68 -23.33
N LEU A 63 7.39 -22.86 -22.93
CA LEU A 63 8.35 -23.63 -23.72
C LEU A 63 8.37 -25.05 -23.15
#